data_AF-A0A9P7DP76-F1
#
_entry.id   AF-A0A9P7DP76-F1
#
_cell.length_a   1.000
_cell.length_b   1.000
_cell.length_c   1.000
_cell.angle_alpha   90.00
_cell.angle_beta   90.00
_cell.angle_gamma   90.00
#
_symmetry.space_group_name_H-M   'P 1'
#
loop_
_entity.id
_entity.type
_entity.pdbx_description
1 polymer ?
#
loop_
_entity_poly.entity_id
_entity_poly.type
_entity_poly.pdbx_seq_one_letter_code
_entity_poly.pdbx_strand_id
1 'polypeptide(L)'
;MIRRTPTMIPMSDADVQEIRDLVADQKSRFEAKQKTLLAMKKVAEHPIQPNDPETLPWFQLLVAERNRRLGIPAPSTGIRGSAGIPGPSTGSSDTNAR
;
A
#
# COMPACT_ATOMS: atom_id res chain seq x y z
N MET A 1 -9.63 -69.39 -7.01
CA MET A 1 -10.11 -68.05 -6.57
C MET A 1 -9.99 -67.09 -7.75
N ILE A 2 -11.09 -66.44 -8.15
CA ILE A 2 -11.07 -65.43 -9.22
C ILE A 2 -10.72 -64.09 -8.59
N ARG A 3 -9.67 -63.44 -9.08
CA ARG A 3 -9.27 -62.09 -8.67
C ARG A 3 -10.11 -61.09 -9.46
N ARG A 4 -10.63 -60.07 -8.76
CA ARG A 4 -11.35 -58.94 -9.37
C ARG A 4 -10.38 -57.82 -9.74
N THR A 5 -10.73 -57.07 -10.77
CA THR A 5 -9.99 -55.86 -11.15
C THR A 5 -10.16 -54.79 -10.06
N PRO A 6 -9.09 -54.04 -9.74
CA PRO A 6 -9.18 -52.89 -8.84
C PRO A 6 -10.16 -51.84 -9.38
N THR A 7 -10.90 -51.20 -8.49
CA THR A 7 -11.79 -50.09 -8.86
C THR A 7 -10.97 -48.84 -9.17
N MET A 8 -11.21 -48.25 -10.34
CA MET A 8 -10.62 -46.97 -10.73
C MET A 8 -11.48 -45.83 -10.21
N ILE A 9 -10.87 -44.85 -9.53
CA ILE A 9 -11.53 -43.61 -9.14
C ILE A 9 -11.32 -42.60 -10.27
N PRO A 10 -12.37 -42.17 -10.98
CA PRO A 10 -12.24 -41.14 -12.01
C PRO A 10 -12.06 -39.76 -11.37
N MET A 11 -11.38 -38.86 -12.09
CA MET A 11 -11.34 -37.44 -11.72
C MET A 11 -12.73 -36.84 -11.89
N SER A 12 -13.23 -36.18 -10.85
CA SER A 12 -14.50 -35.46 -10.89
C SER A 12 -14.32 -34.07 -11.50
N ASP A 13 -15.42 -33.47 -11.96
CA ASP A 13 -15.40 -32.08 -12.44
C ASP A 13 -14.96 -31.08 -11.34
N ALA A 14 -15.19 -31.42 -10.07
CA ALA A 14 -14.73 -30.64 -8.93
C ALA A 14 -13.19 -30.62 -8.83
N ASP A 15 -12.54 -31.78 -9.00
CA ASP A 15 -11.07 -31.89 -8.99
C ASP A 15 -10.45 -31.05 -10.13
N VAL A 16 -11.10 -31.08 -11.30
CA VAL A 16 -10.67 -30.27 -12.45
C VAL A 16 -10.81 -28.78 -12.16
N GLN A 17 -11.89 -28.37 -11.50
CA GLN A 17 -12.11 -26.97 -11.15
C GLN A 17 -11.09 -26.47 -10.11
N GLU A 18 -10.79 -27.27 -9.10
CA GLU A 18 -9.77 -26.95 -8.09
C GLU A 18 -8.40 -26.69 -8.73
N ILE A 19 -7.98 -27.54 -9.66
CA ILE A 19 -6.71 -27.37 -10.38
C ILE A 19 -6.72 -26.10 -11.24
N ARG A 20 -7.83 -25.78 -11.90
CA ARG A 20 -7.95 -24.54 -12.69
C ARG A 20 -7.78 -23.31 -11.82
N ASP A 21 -8.43 -23.29 -10.67
CA ASP A 21 -8.37 -22.17 -9.74
C ASP A 21 -6.95 -22.00 -9.18
N LEU A 22 -6.28 -23.10 -8.84
CA LEU A 22 -4.88 -23.11 -8.40
C LEU A 22 -3.95 -22.52 -9.47
N VAL A 23 -4.11 -22.94 -10.74
CA VAL A 23 -3.30 -22.43 -11.84
C VAL A 23 -3.56 -20.94 -12.09
N ALA A 24 -4.81 -20.50 -11.97
CA ALA A 24 -5.16 -19.08 -12.09
C ALA A 24 -4.47 -18.24 -11.01
N ASP A 25 -4.50 -18.70 -9.75
CA ASP A 25 -3.82 -18.03 -8.64
C ASP A 25 -2.30 -17.98 -8.86
N GLN A 26 -1.68 -19.09 -9.26
CA GLN A 26 -0.24 -19.14 -9.56
C GLN A 26 0.17 -18.15 -10.66
N LYS A 27 -0.62 -18.03 -11.73
CA LYS A 27 -0.38 -17.05 -12.81
C LYS A 27 -0.47 -15.62 -12.28
N SER A 28 -1.50 -15.30 -11.52
CA SER A 28 -1.67 -13.95 -10.95
C SER A 28 -0.50 -13.55 -10.05
N ARG A 29 -0.03 -14.48 -9.20
CA ARG A 29 1.12 -14.28 -8.32
C ARG A 29 2.41 -14.12 -9.11
N PHE A 30 2.57 -14.87 -10.19
CA PHE A 30 3.73 -14.76 -11.06
C PHE A 30 3.80 -13.40 -11.75
N GLU A 31 2.69 -12.93 -12.32
CA GLU A 31 2.60 -11.61 -12.97
C GLU A 31 2.90 -10.47 -11.99
N ALA A 32 2.34 -10.53 -10.78
CA ALA A 32 2.62 -9.55 -9.73
C ALA A 32 4.11 -9.52 -9.33
N LYS A 33 4.73 -10.70 -9.19
CA LYS A 33 6.17 -10.81 -8.91
C LYS A 33 7.01 -10.28 -10.06
N GLN A 34 6.67 -10.61 -11.30
CA GLN A 34 7.40 -10.13 -12.48
C GLN A 34 7.33 -8.61 -12.60
N LYS A 35 6.15 -8.01 -12.38
CA LYS A 35 5.99 -6.56 -12.38
C LYS A 35 6.87 -5.90 -11.31
N THR A 36 6.90 -6.48 -10.12
CA THR A 36 7.72 -5.97 -9.00
C THR A 36 9.22 -6.08 -9.32
N LEU A 37 9.67 -7.23 -9.82
CA LEU A 37 11.06 -7.45 -10.21
C LEU A 37 11.51 -6.50 -11.32
N LEU A 38 10.65 -6.24 -12.31
CA LEU A 38 10.94 -5.26 -13.36
C LEU A 38 11.04 -3.83 -12.80
N ALA A 39 10.18 -3.46 -11.85
CA ALA A 39 10.27 -2.16 -11.19
C ALA A 39 11.58 -2.05 -10.37
N MET A 40 11.93 -3.08 -9.61
CA MET A 40 13.20 -3.13 -8.86
C MET A 40 14.41 -3.07 -9.78
N LYS A 41 14.37 -3.78 -10.92
CA LYS A 41 15.42 -3.74 -11.94
C LYS A 41 15.60 -2.33 -12.49
N LYS A 42 14.52 -1.63 -12.84
CA LYS A 42 14.59 -0.24 -13.33
C LYS A 42 15.24 0.70 -12.31
N VAL A 43 14.89 0.55 -11.03
CA VAL A 43 15.50 1.34 -9.94
C VAL A 43 16.97 1.00 -9.74
N ALA A 44 17.36 -0.26 -9.93
CA ALA A 44 18.76 -0.67 -9.82
C ALA A 44 19.62 -0.16 -10.99
N GLU A 45 19.10 -0.22 -12.22
CA GLU A 45 19.80 0.26 -13.43
C GLU A 45 19.86 1.78 -13.50
N HIS A 46 18.83 2.46 -13.00
CA HIS A 46 18.77 3.92 -12.89
C HIS A 46 18.44 4.29 -11.44
N PRO A 47 19.47 4.33 -10.57
CA PRO A 47 19.30 4.77 -9.19
C PRO A 47 18.66 6.14 -9.21
N ILE A 48 17.48 6.25 -8.58
CA ILE A 48 16.70 7.48 -8.61
C ILE A 48 17.56 8.60 -8.05
N GLN A 49 17.91 9.57 -8.89
CA GLN A 49 18.66 10.71 -8.42
C GLN A 49 17.68 11.65 -7.72
N PRO A 50 18.08 12.28 -6.60
CA PRO A 50 17.22 13.21 -5.86
C PRO A 50 16.78 14.43 -6.69
N ASN A 51 17.39 14.67 -7.86
CA ASN A 51 17.08 15.77 -8.77
C ASN A 51 16.36 15.33 -10.06
N ASP A 52 15.90 14.08 -10.17
CA ASP A 52 15.18 13.63 -11.38
C ASP A 52 13.77 14.23 -11.43
N PRO A 53 13.42 15.01 -12.47
CA PRO A 53 12.16 15.75 -12.54
C PRO A 53 10.92 14.85 -12.55
N GLU A 54 11.03 13.61 -13.04
CA GLU A 54 9.91 12.66 -13.06
C GLU A 54 9.61 12.02 -11.70
N THR A 55 10.60 11.91 -10.81
CA THR A 55 10.47 11.21 -9.53
C THR A 55 10.19 12.17 -8.37
N LEU A 56 10.56 13.44 -8.52
CA LEU A 56 10.31 14.51 -7.55
C LEU A 56 8.84 14.62 -7.10
N PRO A 57 7.82 14.56 -7.97
CA PRO A 57 6.41 14.65 -7.55
C PRO A 57 6.02 13.49 -6.61
N TRP A 58 6.51 12.29 -6.90
CA TRP A 58 6.24 11.12 -6.08
C TRP A 58 6.92 11.21 -4.70
N PHE A 59 8.18 11.68 -4.65
CA PHE A 59 8.87 11.93 -3.39
C PHE A 59 8.18 13.01 -2.55
N GLN A 60 7.72 14.10 -3.18
CA GLN A 60 7.00 15.16 -2.48
C GLN A 60 5.70 14.64 -1.84
N LEU A 61 4.95 13.78 -2.55
CA LEU A 61 3.74 13.15 -2.01
C LEU A 61 4.05 12.23 -0.81
N LEU A 62 5.10 11.42 -0.90
CA LEU A 62 5.52 10.55 0.21
C LEU A 62 5.98 11.35 1.43
N VAL A 63 6.78 12.39 1.22
CA VAL A 63 7.26 13.26 2.30
C VAL A 63 6.08 14.02 2.93
N ALA A 64 5.13 14.50 2.13
CA ALA A 64 3.92 15.16 2.63
C ALA A 64 3.06 14.23 3.49
N GLU A 65 2.80 12.99 3.05
CA GLU A 65 2.02 12.03 3.85
C GLU A 65 2.78 11.60 5.11
N ARG A 66 4.11 11.41 5.03
CA ARG A 66 4.95 11.14 6.21
C ARG A 66 4.90 12.29 7.21
N ASN A 67 5.00 13.53 6.75
CA ASN A 67 4.93 14.72 7.60
C ASN A 67 3.52 14.89 8.21
N ARG A 68 2.45 14.59 7.47
CA ARG A 68 1.07 14.56 7.98
C ARG A 68 0.92 13.59 9.16
N ARG A 69 1.48 12.38 9.04
CA ARG A 69 1.42 11.35 10.10
C ARG A 69 2.28 11.70 11.33
N LEU A 70 3.38 12.40 11.11
CA LEU A 70 4.30 12.79 12.19
C LEU A 70 4.01 14.17 12.78
N GLY A 71 2.96 14.86 12.31
CA GLY A 71 2.61 16.20 12.74
C GLY A 71 3.67 17.26 12.41
N ILE A 72 4.53 16.99 11.42
CA ILE A 72 5.57 17.94 11.00
C ILE A 72 4.90 18.98 10.10
N PRO A 73 4.93 20.27 10.46
CA PRO A 73 4.34 21.32 9.64
C PRO A 73 5.02 21.34 8.27
N ALA A 74 4.24 21.47 7.20
CA ALA A 74 4.78 21.69 5.87
C ALA A 74 5.73 22.90 5.89
N PRO A 75 6.82 22.91 5.10
CA PRO A 75 7.74 24.03 5.07
C PRO A 75 6.95 25.30 4.75
N SER A 76 6.81 26.16 5.76
CA SER A 76 6.15 27.44 5.63
C SER A 76 6.97 28.26 4.65
N THR A 77 6.46 28.48 3.44
CA THR A 77 6.93 29.55 2.57
C THR A 77 6.78 30.83 3.37
N GLY A 78 7.91 31.35 3.86
CA GLY A 78 7.94 32.38 4.88
C GLY A 78 7.24 33.64 4.42
N ILE A 79 6.02 33.86 4.92
CA ILE A 79 5.53 35.22 5.15
C ILE A 79 5.87 35.50 6.61
N ARG A 80 6.93 36.29 6.79
CA ARG A 80 7.29 36.92 8.06
C ARG A 80 6.17 37.92 8.39
N GLY A 81 5.17 37.45 9.12
CA GLY A 81 4.07 38.24 9.67
C GLY A 81 3.88 37.85 11.12
N SER A 82 4.32 38.74 12.00
CA SER A 82 4.20 38.67 13.46
C SER A 82 2.77 38.45 13.97
N ALA A 83 2.70 37.79 15.13
CA ALA A 83 1.67 37.87 16.17
C ALA A 83 0.58 36.80 16.20
N GLY A 84 0.46 36.15 17.38
CA GLY A 84 -0.82 35.64 17.88
C GLY A 84 -0.90 34.13 18.08
N ILE A 85 -0.25 33.61 19.11
CA ILE A 85 -0.73 32.39 19.77
C ILE A 85 -1.77 32.84 20.81
N PRO A 86 -3.01 32.29 20.80
CA PRO A 86 -3.71 32.03 22.05
C PRO A 86 -3.82 30.52 22.22
N GLY A 87 -3.20 30.02 23.28
CA GLY A 87 -3.37 28.63 23.72
C GLY A 87 -4.81 28.35 24.16
N PRO A 88 -5.20 27.07 24.25
CA PRO A 88 -6.55 26.69 24.64
C PRO A 88 -6.75 26.97 26.13
N SER A 89 -7.59 27.95 26.48
CA SER A 89 -8.05 28.16 27.85
C SER A 89 -9.02 27.05 28.24
N THR A 90 -8.57 26.13 29.09
CA THR A 90 -9.44 25.29 29.90
C THR A 90 -10.14 26.17 30.94
N GLY A 91 -11.47 26.20 30.93
CA GLY A 91 -12.28 26.99 31.87
C GLY A 91 -13.69 26.44 31.99
N SER A 92 -13.86 25.46 32.88
CA SER A 92 -15.12 24.95 33.39
C SER A 92 -15.84 25.97 34.27
N SER A 93 -17.14 26.20 34.07
CA SER A 93 -18.20 26.42 35.10
C SER A 93 -19.46 26.92 34.38
N ASP A 94 -20.54 26.15 34.30
CA ASP A 94 -21.62 25.97 35.29
C ASP A 94 -22.67 27.09 35.30
N THR A 95 -23.95 26.68 35.45
CA THR A 95 -25.16 27.47 35.79
C THR A 95 -25.77 28.38 34.71
N ASN A 96 -27.09 28.50 34.50
CA ASN A 96 -28.29 27.90 35.09
C ASN A 96 -29.49 28.23 34.18
N ALA A 97 -30.49 27.34 34.21
CA ALA A 97 -31.80 27.51 33.60
C ALA A 97 -32.65 28.58 34.33
N ARG A 98 -33.34 29.42 33.55
CA ARG A 98 -34.79 29.68 33.69
C ARG A 98 -35.32 30.53 32.55
#